data_AF-A0A1L9VE28-F1
#
_entry.id   AF-A0A1L9VE28-F1
#
_cell.length_a   1.000
_cell.length_b   1.000
_cell.length_c   1.000
_cell.angle_alpha   90.00
_cell.angle_beta   90.00
_cell.angle_gamma   90.00
#
_symmetry.space_group_name_H-M   'P 1'
#
loop_
_entity.id
_entity.type
_entity.pdbx_description
1 polymer ?
#
loop_
_entity_poly.entity_id
_entity_poly.type
_entity_poly.pdbx_seq_one_letter_code
_entity_poly.pdbx_strand_id
1 'polypeptide(L)'
;MALNKKYAGLPDLDQAPDIYETPDLTDEASTIPTQTIRTASEADEDDSNSDIDRQGVNADEARAQFMGATVDAREVNFSDSIAARRKSYKSKNRRRRVRDDGLEEVGDLSDSEDESLERKLARLRREVEELKDEMTARQEKADAETKESSAEGQEKLDGGVQELSRALDTLYASSRSAAGPHSAAATLSRKIATDAAPDSTPPRSPAPENKTEASTSASSSVLSHAAAFDGRLALVEAAMGISSSSNPFVADGNSEPSLQPVLPAMDHLTSRLSTLTTLLVGPAPASAVPTMGSAPPSTIVSTPNLEALSTRVRKLTTDAEVLASARKRALDAAKAAQTAKVAPAPVEPSDMSVSSSSTTEVDPVANQRDEQATKIQALYATLPTIQSLHPLLPSVLERLRSLRAIHAGSAQAAESLDELERRQGEMKKEIEQWREGLRMVEERMGQGEASMKSNIELVEPWVRDLEKRLDRMEGSGA
;
A
#
# COMPACT_ATOMS: atom_id res chain seq x y z
N MET A 1 -43.92 -2.94 -14.14
CA MET A 1 -42.69 -2.73 -14.91
C MET A 1 -42.88 -1.47 -15.74
N ALA A 2 -42.03 -0.46 -15.56
CA ALA A 2 -42.15 0.79 -16.30
C ALA A 2 -41.56 0.58 -17.70
N LEU A 3 -42.41 0.66 -18.73
CA LEU A 3 -41.95 0.62 -20.12
C LEU A 3 -40.97 1.78 -20.33
N ASN A 4 -39.71 1.43 -20.61
CA ASN A 4 -38.67 2.42 -20.87
C ASN A 4 -39.07 3.26 -22.09
N LYS A 5 -39.16 4.59 -21.90
CA LYS A 5 -39.65 5.56 -22.90
C LYS A 5 -38.89 5.51 -24.24
N LYS A 6 -37.68 4.95 -24.25
CA LYS A 6 -36.86 4.71 -25.45
C LYS A 6 -37.47 3.69 -26.41
N TYR A 7 -38.21 2.71 -25.91
CA TYR A 7 -38.70 1.59 -26.73
C TYR A 7 -40.18 1.73 -27.10
N ALA A 8 -40.97 2.55 -26.40
CA ALA A 8 -42.42 2.68 -26.56
C ALA A 8 -42.93 3.01 -27.99
N GLY A 9 -42.06 3.47 -28.90
CA GLY A 9 -42.40 3.75 -30.30
C GLY A 9 -42.13 2.60 -31.27
N LEU A 10 -41.55 1.48 -30.82
CA LEU A 10 -41.30 0.32 -31.67
C LEU A 10 -42.55 -0.59 -31.68
N PRO A 11 -43.10 -0.94 -32.85
CA PRO A 11 -44.07 -2.02 -32.94
C PRO A 11 -43.36 -3.36 -32.64
N ASP A 12 -44.05 -4.27 -31.95
CA ASP A 12 -43.56 -5.61 -31.57
C ASP A 12 -42.53 -5.66 -30.41
N LEU A 13 -42.84 -4.96 -29.32
CA LEU A 13 -42.12 -5.11 -28.04
C LEU A 13 -42.71 -6.25 -27.21
N ASP A 14 -41.86 -7.20 -26.82
CA ASP A 14 -42.23 -8.25 -25.88
C ASP A 14 -42.45 -7.67 -24.47
N GLN A 15 -43.61 -7.99 -23.87
CA GLN A 15 -43.98 -7.62 -22.50
C GLN A 15 -43.75 -8.77 -21.50
N ALA A 16 -43.14 -9.86 -21.95
CA ALA A 16 -42.71 -10.96 -21.10
C ALA A 16 -41.79 -10.47 -19.96
N PRO A 17 -41.71 -11.25 -18.86
CA PRO A 17 -40.64 -11.10 -17.87
C PRO A 17 -39.27 -11.00 -18.53
N ASP A 18 -38.48 -10.01 -18.12
CA ASP A 18 -37.12 -9.76 -18.63
C ASP A 18 -36.16 -10.92 -18.30
N ILE A 19 -36.41 -11.60 -17.17
CA ILE A 19 -35.58 -12.69 -16.66
C ILE A 19 -36.49 -13.89 -16.35
N TYR A 20 -36.21 -15.02 -17.01
CA TYR A 20 -36.77 -16.32 -16.70
C TYR A 20 -35.72 -17.15 -15.96
N GLU A 21 -35.69 -17.01 -14.64
CA GLU A 21 -34.80 -17.76 -13.78
C GLU A 21 -35.51 -18.95 -13.12
N THR A 22 -34.73 -20.01 -12.85
CA THR A 22 -35.18 -21.07 -11.96
C THR A 22 -35.28 -20.51 -10.54
N PRO A 23 -36.27 -20.93 -9.72
CA PRO A 23 -36.36 -20.48 -8.33
C PRO A 23 -35.05 -20.73 -7.60
N ASP A 24 -34.55 -19.73 -6.88
CA ASP A 24 -33.35 -19.86 -6.06
C ASP A 24 -33.52 -21.03 -5.09
N LEU A 25 -32.71 -22.08 -5.30
CA LEU A 25 -32.62 -23.19 -4.38
C LEU A 25 -31.93 -22.66 -3.13
N THR A 26 -32.68 -22.48 -2.04
CA THR A 26 -32.10 -22.18 -0.74
C THR A 26 -31.12 -23.29 -0.36
N ASP A 27 -29.91 -22.93 0.08
CA ASP A 27 -28.82 -23.86 0.41
C ASP A 27 -29.22 -24.97 1.41
N GLU A 28 -30.34 -24.81 2.13
CA GLU A 28 -30.84 -25.78 3.10
C GLU A 28 -31.60 -26.98 2.51
N ALA A 29 -31.98 -26.96 1.22
CA ALA A 29 -32.76 -28.03 0.58
C ALA A 29 -31.99 -28.75 -0.55
N SER A 30 -30.71 -29.03 -0.34
CA SER A 30 -29.91 -29.80 -1.29
C SER A 30 -30.36 -31.27 -1.33
N THR A 31 -30.86 -31.70 -2.48
CA THR A 31 -31.21 -33.11 -2.78
C THR A 31 -30.19 -33.75 -3.75
N ILE A 32 -28.96 -33.24 -3.78
CA ILE A 32 -27.90 -33.78 -4.63
C ILE A 32 -26.93 -34.55 -3.72
N PRO A 33 -26.71 -35.87 -3.92
CA PRO A 33 -25.64 -36.56 -3.23
C PRO A 33 -24.32 -35.89 -3.61
N THR A 34 -23.56 -35.48 -2.60
CA THR A 34 -22.27 -34.80 -2.68
C THR A 34 -21.30 -35.55 -3.58
N GLN A 35 -21.33 -35.27 -4.88
CA GLN A 35 -20.23 -35.59 -5.80
C GLN A 35 -19.40 -34.32 -5.95
N THR A 36 -18.38 -34.25 -5.09
CA THR A 36 -17.14 -33.50 -5.20
C THR A 36 -16.96 -32.73 -6.52
N ILE A 37 -17.51 -31.52 -6.58
CA ILE A 37 -16.94 -30.45 -7.39
C ILE A 37 -15.85 -29.86 -6.49
N ARG A 38 -14.60 -30.16 -6.82
CA ARG A 38 -13.41 -29.58 -6.19
C ARG A 38 -13.42 -28.07 -6.44
N THR A 39 -14.06 -27.32 -5.56
CA THR A 39 -13.64 -25.95 -5.28
C THR A 39 -12.35 -26.08 -4.50
N ALA A 40 -11.27 -25.50 -5.01
CA ALA A 40 -10.02 -25.36 -4.28
C ALA A 40 -10.26 -24.42 -3.09
N SER A 41 -10.86 -24.95 -2.03
CA SER A 41 -10.87 -24.35 -0.71
C SER A 41 -9.55 -24.73 -0.03
N GLU A 42 -8.84 -23.72 0.44
CA GLU A 42 -7.62 -23.77 1.26
C GLU A 42 -7.94 -24.30 2.69
N ALA A 43 -8.65 -25.42 2.74
CA ALA A 43 -9.11 -26.09 3.96
C ALA A 43 -8.93 -27.62 3.87
N ASP A 44 -8.41 -28.13 2.75
CA ASP A 44 -7.97 -29.52 2.58
C ASP A 44 -6.44 -29.61 2.40
N GLU A 45 -5.67 -28.79 3.12
CA GLU A 45 -4.22 -29.01 3.23
C GLU A 45 -3.94 -30.06 4.31
N ASP A 46 -4.16 -31.34 4.01
CA ASP A 46 -3.63 -32.54 4.68
C ASP A 46 -2.94 -32.28 6.05
N ASP A 47 -3.75 -32.07 7.10
CA ASP A 47 -3.30 -31.56 8.40
C ASP A 47 -2.69 -32.63 9.32
N SER A 48 -2.05 -33.65 8.75
CA SER A 48 -1.42 -34.71 9.56
C SER A 48 -0.41 -35.57 8.81
N ASN A 49 0.35 -35.00 7.88
CA ASN A 49 1.52 -35.73 7.37
C ASN A 49 2.63 -35.67 8.44
N SER A 50 2.80 -36.74 9.22
CA SER A 50 3.78 -36.81 10.32
C SER A 50 5.24 -36.64 9.88
N ASP A 51 5.49 -36.73 8.58
CA ASP A 51 6.80 -36.57 7.98
C ASP A 51 7.12 -35.10 7.63
N ILE A 52 6.16 -34.18 7.79
CA ILE A 52 6.31 -32.76 7.44
C ILE A 52 6.07 -31.88 8.67
N ASP A 53 7.14 -31.32 9.23
CA ASP A 53 7.05 -30.28 10.26
C ASP A 53 6.59 -28.94 9.66
N ARG A 54 5.30 -28.62 9.83
CA ARG A 54 4.69 -27.35 9.39
C ARG A 54 4.76 -26.26 10.47
N GLN A 55 5.89 -26.12 11.16
CA GLN A 55 6.05 -25.04 12.14
C GLN A 55 5.93 -23.69 11.44
N GLY A 56 4.93 -22.88 11.84
CA GLY A 56 4.74 -21.54 11.31
C GLY A 56 5.95 -20.66 11.59
N VAL A 57 6.40 -19.92 10.58
CA VAL A 57 7.55 -19.02 10.72
C VAL A 57 7.08 -17.72 11.38
N ASN A 58 7.50 -17.49 12.62
CA ASN A 58 7.33 -16.21 13.29
C ASN A 58 8.29 -15.18 12.68
N ALA A 59 7.80 -14.35 11.76
CA ALA A 59 8.60 -13.36 11.05
C ALA A 59 9.31 -12.38 11.99
N ASP A 60 8.68 -11.98 13.09
CA ASP A 60 9.25 -11.05 14.07
C ASP A 60 10.39 -11.67 14.88
N GLU A 61 10.24 -12.93 15.28
CA GLU A 61 11.29 -13.68 15.99
C GLU A 61 12.47 -13.96 15.05
N ALA A 62 12.20 -14.40 13.82
CA ALA A 62 13.22 -14.58 12.79
C ALA A 62 13.95 -13.26 12.53
N ARG A 63 13.22 -12.14 12.42
CA ARG A 63 13.83 -10.82 12.25
C ARG A 63 14.75 -10.47 13.41
N ALA A 64 14.34 -10.68 14.65
CA ALA A 64 15.18 -10.44 15.83
C ALA A 64 16.46 -11.29 15.80
N GLN A 65 16.39 -12.55 15.36
CA GLN A 65 17.55 -13.44 15.24
C GLN A 65 18.54 -12.96 14.16
N PHE A 66 18.06 -12.41 13.04
CA PHE A 66 18.91 -12.00 11.92
C PHE A 66 19.30 -10.51 11.92
N MET A 67 18.67 -9.64 12.74
CA MET A 67 18.99 -8.20 12.79
C MET A 67 20.46 -7.90 13.08
N GLY A 68 21.13 -8.74 13.89
CA GLY A 68 22.55 -8.56 14.24
C GLY A 68 23.54 -9.19 13.27
N ALA A 69 23.08 -10.04 12.35
CA ALA A 69 23.94 -10.71 11.38
C ALA A 69 24.07 -9.85 10.12
N THR A 70 25.31 -9.43 9.80
CA THR A 70 25.58 -8.70 8.56
C THR A 70 26.31 -9.61 7.57
N VAL A 71 25.98 -9.50 6.29
CA VAL A 71 26.56 -10.33 5.23
C VAL A 71 27.38 -9.44 4.30
N ASP A 72 28.65 -9.78 4.12
CA ASP A 72 29.55 -9.13 3.16
C ASP A 72 29.51 -9.90 1.83
N ALA A 73 29.12 -9.18 0.78
CA ALA A 73 28.97 -9.70 -0.57
C ALA A 73 30.04 -9.18 -1.56
N ARG A 74 31.00 -8.36 -1.12
CA ARG A 74 31.92 -7.64 -2.02
C ARG A 74 32.86 -8.53 -2.83
N GLU A 75 33.23 -9.69 -2.28
CA GLU A 75 34.18 -10.61 -2.92
C GLU A 75 33.51 -11.84 -3.52
N VAL A 76 32.18 -11.90 -3.57
CA VAL A 76 31.47 -13.10 -3.97
C VAL A 76 31.55 -13.28 -5.47
N ASN A 77 32.05 -14.45 -5.91
CA ASN A 77 32.17 -14.79 -7.33
C ASN A 77 31.46 -16.12 -7.59
N PHE A 78 30.30 -16.03 -8.26
CA PHE A 78 29.52 -17.17 -8.74
C PHE A 78 29.77 -17.52 -10.21
N SER A 79 30.71 -16.84 -10.88
CA SER A 79 31.07 -17.25 -12.24
C SER A 79 31.55 -18.70 -12.21
N ASP A 80 31.08 -19.50 -13.17
CA ASP A 80 31.37 -20.93 -13.32
C ASP A 80 32.83 -21.18 -13.80
N SER A 81 33.73 -20.25 -13.51
CA SER A 81 35.14 -20.33 -13.87
C SER A 81 35.86 -21.23 -12.88
N ILE A 82 36.14 -22.47 -13.32
CA ILE A 82 36.87 -23.51 -12.56
C ILE A 82 38.29 -23.06 -12.17
N ALA A 83 38.84 -22.02 -12.80
CA ALA A 83 40.20 -21.52 -12.55
C ALA A 83 40.37 -20.76 -11.22
N ALA A 84 39.29 -20.27 -10.61
CA ALA A 84 39.33 -19.55 -9.34
C ALA A 84 38.45 -20.23 -8.29
N ARG A 85 38.96 -20.35 -7.05
CA ARG A 85 38.17 -20.88 -5.93
C ARG A 85 36.92 -20.01 -5.77
N ARG A 86 35.73 -20.62 -5.90
CA ARG A 86 34.43 -19.95 -5.74
C ARG A 86 34.39 -19.22 -4.40
N LYS A 87 34.26 -17.90 -4.43
CA LYS A 87 34.14 -17.07 -3.23
C LYS A 87 32.65 -16.95 -2.88
N SER A 88 32.26 -17.41 -1.69
CA SER A 88 30.89 -17.35 -1.18
C SER A 88 30.67 -16.16 -0.25
N TYR A 89 29.41 -15.89 0.08
CA TYR A 89 29.03 -14.85 1.05
C TYR A 89 29.75 -15.05 2.39
N LYS A 90 30.31 -13.97 2.95
CA LYS A 90 30.94 -13.97 4.27
C LYS A 90 29.98 -13.32 5.26
N SER A 91 29.41 -14.09 6.20
CA SER A 91 28.60 -13.51 7.28
C SER A 91 29.49 -13.09 8.44
N LYS A 92 29.38 -11.83 8.87
CA LYS A 92 29.93 -11.34 10.13
C LYS A 92 28.85 -11.51 11.17
N ASN A 93 28.84 -12.67 11.80
CA ASN A 93 27.97 -12.92 12.94
C ASN A 93 28.78 -12.77 14.21
N ARG A 94 28.48 -11.75 15.03
CA ARG A 94 29.04 -11.59 16.37
C ARG A 94 28.37 -12.62 17.30
N ARG A 95 28.63 -13.90 17.04
CA ARG A 95 28.08 -14.99 17.86
C ARG A 95 28.75 -14.97 19.23
N ARG A 96 28.07 -14.38 20.21
CA ARG A 96 28.25 -14.78 21.61
C ARG A 96 27.72 -16.21 21.71
N ARG A 97 28.60 -17.19 21.82
CA ARG A 97 28.18 -18.52 22.25
C ARG A 97 28.12 -18.48 23.78
N VAL A 98 26.92 -18.52 24.32
CA VAL A 98 26.70 -18.78 25.76
C VAL A 98 26.80 -20.30 25.91
N ARG A 99 27.76 -20.77 26.73
CA ARG A 99 27.85 -22.17 27.15
C ARG A 99 26.91 -22.38 28.34
N ASP A 100 26.51 -23.63 28.57
CA ASP A 100 25.55 -24.07 29.61
C ASP A 100 25.98 -23.75 31.06
N ASP A 101 27.19 -23.23 31.27
CA ASP A 101 27.74 -22.82 32.58
C ASP A 101 27.84 -21.28 32.77
N GLY A 102 27.25 -20.47 31.88
CA GLY A 102 27.07 -19.02 32.11
C GLY A 102 28.34 -18.15 32.10
N LEU A 103 29.53 -18.70 31.80
CA LEU A 103 30.77 -17.94 31.63
C LEU A 103 30.97 -17.54 30.16
N GLU A 104 31.11 -16.24 29.89
CA GLU A 104 31.39 -15.68 28.57
C GLU A 104 32.82 -16.05 28.12
N GLU A 105 32.97 -17.13 27.36
CA GLU A 105 34.21 -17.44 26.66
C GLU A 105 34.25 -16.63 25.37
N VAL A 106 35.12 -15.61 25.33
CA VAL A 106 35.53 -14.96 24.08
C VAL A 106 36.24 -16.02 23.26
N GLY A 107 35.47 -16.70 22.39
CA GLY A 107 35.97 -17.78 21.56
C GLY A 107 37.22 -17.37 20.80
N ASP A 108 38.23 -18.23 20.97
CA ASP A 108 39.51 -18.30 20.28
C ASP A 108 39.55 -17.53 18.95
N LEU A 109 40.41 -16.50 18.90
CA LEU A 109 40.77 -15.73 17.72
C LEU A 109 41.59 -16.63 16.79
N SER A 110 40.95 -17.67 16.25
CA SER A 110 41.59 -18.65 15.37
C SER A 110 41.84 -18.01 14.00
N ASP A 111 43.03 -17.44 13.87
CA ASP A 111 43.88 -17.44 12.67
C ASP A 111 43.40 -16.68 11.41
N SER A 112 42.53 -15.68 11.56
CA SER A 112 42.13 -14.84 10.41
C SER A 112 42.02 -13.35 10.68
N GLU A 113 42.78 -12.83 11.65
CA GLU A 113 43.14 -11.41 11.60
C GLU A 113 44.29 -11.29 10.59
N ASP A 114 43.94 -11.07 9.31
CA ASP A 114 44.85 -10.36 8.41
C ASP A 114 45.18 -9.04 9.11
N GLU A 115 46.35 -8.98 9.75
CA GLU A 115 46.81 -7.79 10.44
C GLU A 115 46.66 -6.59 9.51
N SER A 116 46.02 -5.53 10.01
CA SER A 116 45.90 -4.30 9.22
C SER A 116 47.26 -3.93 8.65
N LEU A 117 47.29 -3.45 7.40
CA LEU A 117 48.54 -3.14 6.70
C LEU A 117 49.46 -2.25 7.56
N GLU A 118 48.88 -1.36 8.35
CA GLU A 118 49.58 -0.52 9.32
C GLU A 118 50.21 -1.32 10.47
N ARG A 119 49.49 -2.29 11.06
CA ARG A 119 50.01 -3.19 12.10
C ARG A 119 51.10 -4.11 11.57
N LYS A 120 50.93 -4.59 10.33
CA LYS A 120 51.92 -5.41 9.62
C LYS A 120 53.20 -4.61 9.31
N LEU A 121 53.07 -3.37 8.85
CA LEU A 121 54.22 -2.47 8.62
C LEU A 121 54.95 -2.11 9.92
N ALA A 122 54.21 -1.85 11.00
CA ALA A 122 54.79 -1.57 12.31
C ALA A 122 55.56 -2.78 12.87
N ARG A 123 55.06 -4.00 12.67
CA ARG A 123 55.81 -5.21 13.04
C ARG A 123 57.06 -5.40 12.19
N LEU A 124 56.94 -5.31 10.87
CA LEU A 124 58.09 -5.45 9.96
C LEU A 124 59.18 -4.42 10.25
N ARG A 125 58.80 -3.19 10.62
CA ARG A 125 59.76 -2.17 11.08
C ARG A 125 60.53 -2.65 12.31
N ARG A 126 59.82 -3.19 13.31
CA ARG A 126 60.44 -3.73 14.53
C ARG A 126 61.35 -4.92 14.24
N GLU A 127 60.91 -5.84 13.39
CA GLU A 127 61.72 -7.01 12.98
C GLU A 127 62.98 -6.59 12.22
N VAL A 128 62.89 -5.57 11.33
CA VAL A 128 64.05 -5.05 10.61
C VAL A 128 65.00 -4.26 11.53
N GLU A 129 64.46 -3.54 12.51
CA GLU A 129 65.25 -2.85 13.54
C GLU A 129 65.99 -3.86 14.44
N GLU A 130 65.32 -4.93 14.84
CA GLU A 130 65.92 -6.05 15.58
C GLU A 130 67.03 -6.73 14.75
N LEU A 131 66.81 -6.98 13.46
CA LEU A 131 67.85 -7.52 12.56
C LEU A 131 69.03 -6.58 12.37
N LYS A 132 68.79 -5.26 12.36
CA LYS A 132 69.86 -4.25 12.27
C LYS A 132 70.71 -4.26 13.54
N ASP A 133 70.08 -4.33 14.71
CA ASP A 133 70.77 -4.40 16.01
C ASP A 133 71.53 -5.73 16.18
N GLU A 134 71.02 -6.83 15.65
CA GLU A 134 71.74 -8.11 15.61
C GLU A 134 72.99 -8.04 14.71
N MET A 135 72.91 -7.34 13.58
CA MET A 135 74.04 -7.16 12.65
C MET A 135 75.12 -6.25 13.23
N THR A 136 74.76 -5.15 13.90
CA THR A 136 75.73 -4.27 14.57
C THR A 136 76.39 -4.97 15.75
N ALA A 137 75.63 -5.70 16.57
CA ALA A 137 76.17 -6.50 17.67
C ALA A 137 77.09 -7.65 17.17
N ARG A 138 76.83 -8.18 15.97
CA ARG A 138 77.68 -9.20 15.34
C ARG A 138 78.94 -8.61 14.70
N GLN A 139 78.85 -7.39 14.17
CA GLN A 139 80.01 -6.63 13.67
C GLN A 139 80.94 -6.23 14.82
N GLU A 140 80.41 -5.70 15.93
CA GLU A 140 81.19 -5.37 17.14
C GLU A 140 81.89 -6.59 17.73
N LYS A 141 81.27 -7.78 17.66
CA LYS A 141 81.90 -9.05 18.03
C LYS A 141 82.96 -9.51 17.03
N ALA A 142 82.76 -9.26 15.73
CA ALA A 142 83.75 -9.57 14.69
C ALA A 142 84.98 -8.65 14.76
N ASP A 143 84.83 -7.40 15.18
CA ASP A 143 85.94 -6.46 15.38
C ASP A 143 86.78 -6.82 16.63
N ALA A 144 86.22 -7.59 17.58
CA ALA A 144 86.92 -8.09 18.76
C ALA A 144 87.68 -9.43 18.53
N GLU A 145 87.31 -10.22 17.52
CA GLU A 145 87.99 -11.47 17.15
C GLU A 145 88.60 -11.37 15.74
N THR A 146 89.91 -11.18 15.67
CA THR A 146 90.67 -10.99 14.42
C THR A 146 90.47 -12.16 13.44
N LYS A 147 89.68 -11.98 12.37
CA LYS A 147 89.67 -12.87 11.19
C LYS A 147 89.17 -12.18 9.91
N GLU A 148 90.14 -11.80 9.07
CA GLU A 148 89.95 -11.34 7.69
C GLU A 148 89.54 -12.51 6.77
N SER A 149 88.24 -12.72 6.53
CA SER A 149 87.76 -13.40 5.30
C SER A 149 86.24 -13.31 5.03
N SER A 150 85.47 -12.54 5.81
CA SER A 150 83.99 -12.47 5.64
C SER A 150 83.42 -11.04 5.58
N ALA A 151 84.27 -10.01 5.60
CA ALA A 151 83.86 -8.61 5.65
C ALA A 151 83.06 -8.16 4.41
N GLU A 152 83.47 -8.55 3.19
CA GLU A 152 82.80 -8.11 1.96
C GLU A 152 81.36 -8.63 1.80
N GLY A 153 81.02 -9.77 2.43
CA GLY A 153 79.67 -10.34 2.41
C GLY A 153 78.76 -9.69 3.45
N GLN A 154 79.30 -9.33 4.62
CA GLN A 154 78.54 -8.70 5.70
C GLN A 154 78.23 -7.22 5.40
N GLU A 155 79.15 -6.47 4.80
CA GLU A 155 78.90 -5.08 4.39
C GLU A 155 77.77 -4.97 3.35
N LYS A 156 77.67 -5.94 2.42
CA LYS A 156 76.59 -5.99 1.43
C LYS A 156 75.23 -6.30 2.06
N LEU A 157 75.21 -7.16 3.08
CA LEU A 157 73.99 -7.51 3.82
C LEU A 157 73.53 -6.35 4.71
N ASP A 158 74.46 -5.66 5.38
CA ASP A 158 74.18 -4.45 6.16
C ASP A 158 73.64 -3.33 5.25
N GLY A 159 74.27 -3.10 4.09
CA GLY A 159 73.75 -2.19 3.06
C GLY A 159 72.33 -2.56 2.62
N GLY A 160 72.04 -3.85 2.41
CA GLY A 160 70.71 -4.34 2.06
C GLY A 160 69.65 -4.14 3.16
N VAL A 161 70.00 -4.35 4.43
CA VAL A 161 69.11 -4.10 5.58
C VAL A 161 68.85 -2.60 5.74
N GLN A 162 69.86 -1.75 5.51
CA GLN A 162 69.71 -0.30 5.49
C GLN A 162 68.80 0.17 4.35
N GLU A 163 68.92 -0.40 3.15
CA GLU A 163 68.01 -0.14 2.03
C GLU A 163 66.57 -0.58 2.33
N LEU A 164 66.39 -1.74 2.94
CA LEU A 164 65.08 -2.24 3.37
C LEU A 164 64.43 -1.34 4.43
N SER A 165 65.21 -0.85 5.40
CA SER A 165 64.72 0.10 6.42
C SER A 165 64.24 1.42 5.79
N ARG A 166 64.99 1.95 4.80
CA ARG A 166 64.61 3.15 4.04
C ARG A 166 63.36 2.90 3.19
N ALA A 167 63.22 1.72 2.58
CA ALA A 167 62.04 1.35 1.81
C ALA A 167 60.79 1.22 2.70
N LEU A 168 60.92 0.64 3.89
CA LEU A 168 59.82 0.54 4.85
C LEU A 168 59.44 1.90 5.45
N ASP A 169 60.41 2.76 5.74
CA ASP A 169 60.16 4.13 6.22
C ASP A 169 59.47 5.00 5.16
N THR A 170 59.84 4.87 3.88
CA THR A 170 59.18 5.60 2.78
C THR A 170 57.75 5.10 2.53
N LEU A 171 57.51 3.79 2.63
CA LEU A 171 56.16 3.21 2.54
C LEU A 171 55.29 3.58 3.75
N TYR A 172 55.84 3.58 4.96
CA TYR A 172 55.14 4.01 6.16
C TYR A 172 54.81 5.51 6.10
N ALA A 173 55.76 6.36 5.68
CA ALA A 173 55.53 7.78 5.44
C ALA A 173 54.50 8.03 4.32
N SER A 174 54.53 7.25 3.25
CA SER A 174 53.55 7.32 2.15
C SER A 174 52.15 6.91 2.62
N SER A 175 52.04 5.84 3.42
CA SER A 175 50.76 5.35 3.97
C SER A 175 50.10 6.37 4.92
N ARG A 176 50.92 7.09 5.71
CA ARG A 176 50.45 8.16 6.60
C ARG A 176 50.25 9.50 5.89
N SER A 177 51.01 9.76 4.82
CA SER A 177 50.88 10.97 3.99
C SER A 177 49.71 10.92 2.99
N ALA A 178 49.13 9.74 2.74
CA ALA A 178 47.82 9.63 2.08
C ALA A 178 46.69 10.31 2.87
N ALA A 179 46.92 10.58 4.17
CA ALA A 179 46.09 11.42 5.03
C ALA A 179 46.62 12.86 5.14
N GLY A 180 47.20 13.41 4.06
CA GLY A 180 47.58 14.82 3.99
C GLY A 180 46.37 15.77 4.03
N PRO A 181 46.57 17.07 4.33
CA PRO A 181 45.54 18.10 4.51
C PRO A 181 44.65 18.39 3.27
N HIS A 182 44.85 17.66 2.17
CA HIS A 182 44.06 17.72 0.94
C HIS A 182 43.34 16.40 0.61
N SER A 183 43.30 15.45 1.53
CA SER A 183 42.48 14.24 1.36
C SER A 183 40.99 14.60 1.31
N ALA A 184 40.22 13.94 0.43
CA ALA A 184 38.79 14.17 0.27
C ALA A 184 37.99 14.01 1.59
N ALA A 185 38.51 13.23 2.53
CA ALA A 185 37.94 13.09 3.87
C ALA A 185 38.12 14.38 4.73
N ALA A 186 39.23 15.09 4.56
CA ALA A 186 39.50 16.36 5.25
C ALA A 186 38.67 17.53 4.68
N THR A 187 38.37 17.50 3.38
CA THR A 187 37.50 18.50 2.73
C THR A 187 36.02 18.28 3.08
N LEU A 188 35.59 17.03 3.21
CA LEU A 188 34.23 16.69 3.67
C LEU A 188 34.01 17.02 5.15
N SER A 189 34.97 16.70 6.02
CA SER A 189 34.87 17.05 7.44
C SER A 189 34.89 18.57 7.69
N ARG A 190 35.64 19.35 6.89
CA ARG A 190 35.57 20.82 6.93
C ARG A 190 34.20 21.34 6.49
N LYS A 191 33.58 20.76 5.46
CA LYS A 191 32.26 21.18 4.99
C LYS A 191 31.13 20.86 5.97
N ILE A 192 31.23 19.77 6.71
CA ILE A 192 30.26 19.42 7.75
C ILE A 192 30.42 20.32 8.99
N ALA A 193 31.66 20.70 9.33
CA ALA A 193 31.92 21.61 10.44
C ALA A 193 31.45 23.06 10.17
N THR A 194 31.46 23.52 8.92
CA THR A 194 30.96 24.86 8.56
C THR A 194 29.44 25.00 8.59
N ASP A 195 28.70 23.88 8.50
CA ASP A 195 27.23 23.88 8.50
C ASP A 195 26.63 23.76 9.92
N ALA A 196 27.49 23.61 10.95
CA ALA A 196 27.08 23.32 12.32
C ALA A 196 27.24 24.51 13.30
N ALA A 197 27.57 25.72 12.83
CA ALA A 197 27.66 26.91 13.68
C ALA A 197 26.39 27.78 13.56
N PRO A 198 25.55 27.91 14.61
CA PRO A 198 24.41 28.81 14.61
C PRO A 198 24.87 30.21 15.03
N ASP A 199 24.94 31.16 14.09
CA ASP A 199 25.19 32.56 14.44
C ASP A 199 23.89 33.35 14.48
N SER A 200 23.64 33.94 15.64
CA SER A 200 22.50 34.78 15.98
C SER A 200 22.88 36.25 15.85
N THR A 201 22.24 37.02 14.96
CA THR A 201 21.98 38.47 15.13
C THR A 201 21.01 39.04 14.05
N PRO A 202 20.29 40.16 14.34
CA PRO A 202 19.03 40.57 13.68
C PRO A 202 19.20 41.60 12.53
N PRO A 203 18.13 42.03 11.82
CA PRO A 203 18.17 42.31 10.37
C PRO A 203 18.36 43.79 10.00
N ARG A 204 18.99 44.04 8.84
CA ARG A 204 18.88 45.33 8.13
C ARG A 204 18.86 45.17 6.61
N SER A 205 17.75 45.67 6.06
CA SER A 205 17.42 46.06 4.67
C SER A 205 17.09 44.99 3.60
N PRO A 206 16.10 45.27 2.72
CA PRO A 206 15.46 44.28 1.86
C PRO A 206 15.93 44.38 0.40
N ALA A 207 16.30 43.24 -0.19
CA ALA A 207 16.38 43.04 -1.64
C ALA A 207 15.89 41.61 -1.95
N PRO A 208 15.33 41.35 -3.14
CA PRO A 208 14.34 40.30 -3.34
C PRO A 208 15.02 38.95 -3.55
N GLU A 209 15.05 38.14 -2.52
CA GLU A 209 15.42 36.74 -2.63
C GLU A 209 14.19 35.90 -2.95
N ASN A 210 14.32 35.12 -4.02
CA ASN A 210 13.40 34.06 -4.42
C ASN A 210 13.10 33.16 -3.22
N LYS A 211 11.88 33.28 -2.68
CA LYS A 211 11.29 32.30 -1.78
C LYS A 211 11.17 30.97 -2.51
N THR A 212 12.17 30.12 -2.35
CA THR A 212 11.98 28.68 -2.56
C THR A 212 11.32 28.18 -1.28
N GLU A 213 9.99 28.11 -1.34
CA GLU A 213 9.14 27.78 -0.20
C GLU A 213 9.47 26.39 0.37
N ALA A 214 9.56 26.34 1.69
CA ALA A 214 9.67 25.13 2.52
C ALA A 214 8.37 24.31 2.53
N SER A 215 7.81 23.99 1.35
CA SER A 215 6.52 23.31 1.19
C SER A 215 6.53 21.82 1.59
N THR A 216 7.70 21.20 1.76
CA THR A 216 7.85 19.79 2.15
C THR A 216 7.57 19.53 3.64
N SER A 217 7.66 20.55 4.49
CA SER A 217 7.40 20.42 5.93
C SER A 217 5.90 20.35 6.27
N ALA A 218 5.06 21.03 5.50
CA ALA A 218 3.61 21.03 5.70
C ALA A 218 2.98 19.71 5.24
N SER A 219 3.41 19.17 4.10
CA SER A 219 2.92 17.88 3.61
C SER A 219 3.38 16.71 4.48
N SER A 220 4.61 16.75 5.02
CA SER A 220 5.08 15.72 5.95
C SER A 220 4.31 15.71 7.27
N SER A 221 3.91 16.87 7.78
CA SER A 221 3.00 16.97 8.94
C SER A 221 1.63 16.35 8.64
N VAL A 222 1.00 16.66 7.50
CA VAL A 222 -0.29 16.07 7.12
C VAL A 222 -0.19 14.56 6.94
N LEU A 223 0.87 14.05 6.30
CA LEU A 223 1.11 12.62 6.15
C LEU A 223 1.36 11.93 7.50
N SER A 224 2.06 12.59 8.42
CA SER A 224 2.27 12.06 9.78
C SER A 224 0.96 11.99 10.58
N HIS A 225 0.07 12.97 10.42
CA HIS A 225 -1.25 12.93 11.01
C HIS A 225 -2.12 11.84 10.39
N ALA A 226 -2.09 11.68 9.06
CA ALA A 226 -2.79 10.59 8.38
C ALA A 226 -2.32 9.21 8.87
N ALA A 227 -1.00 9.00 9.01
CA ALA A 227 -0.44 7.76 9.56
C ALA A 227 -0.84 7.53 11.02
N ALA A 228 -0.90 8.59 11.85
CA ALA A 228 -1.39 8.48 13.22
C ALA A 228 -2.89 8.13 13.29
N PHE A 229 -3.70 8.65 12.37
CA PHE A 229 -5.11 8.27 12.26
C PHE A 229 -5.28 6.83 11.78
N ASP A 230 -4.48 6.40 10.80
CA ASP A 230 -4.47 5.01 10.30
C ASP A 230 -4.07 4.02 11.39
N GLY A 231 -3.02 4.33 12.17
CA GLY A 231 -2.64 3.51 13.33
C GLY A 231 -3.73 3.43 14.40
N ARG A 232 -4.44 4.54 14.67
CA ARG A 232 -5.60 4.53 15.58
C ARG A 232 -6.79 3.75 15.02
N LEU A 233 -7.02 3.85 13.72
CA LEU A 233 -8.07 3.12 13.01
C LEU A 233 -7.78 1.62 13.05
N ALA A 234 -6.55 1.20 12.78
CA ALA A 234 -6.10 -0.18 12.89
C ALA A 234 -6.28 -0.75 14.32
N LEU A 235 -6.05 0.04 15.36
CA LEU A 235 -6.33 -0.38 16.74
C LEU A 235 -7.83 -0.56 17.00
N VAL A 236 -8.67 0.31 16.44
CA VAL A 236 -10.14 0.19 16.54
C VAL A 236 -10.63 -1.02 15.74
N GLU A 237 -10.08 -1.25 14.55
CA GLU A 237 -10.37 -2.42 13.71
C GLU A 237 -9.98 -3.72 14.42
N ALA A 238 -8.79 -3.77 15.01
CA ALA A 238 -8.33 -4.90 15.81
C ALA A 238 -9.22 -5.13 17.05
N ALA A 239 -9.63 -4.07 17.74
CA ALA A 239 -10.55 -4.17 18.89
C ALA A 239 -11.95 -4.64 18.49
N MET A 240 -12.40 -4.28 17.29
CA MET A 240 -13.68 -4.69 16.70
C MET A 240 -13.60 -6.06 16.00
N GLY A 241 -12.40 -6.63 15.84
CA GLY A 241 -12.17 -7.89 15.14
C GLY A 241 -12.44 -7.85 13.64
N ILE A 242 -12.59 -6.67 13.04
CA ILE A 242 -12.81 -6.50 11.60
C ILE A 242 -11.45 -6.59 10.88
N SER A 243 -11.10 -7.77 10.40
CA SER A 243 -9.92 -7.95 9.55
C SER A 243 -10.24 -7.52 8.12
N SER A 244 -9.24 -7.17 7.30
CA SER A 244 -9.46 -6.74 5.90
C SER A 244 -10.23 -7.76 5.04
N SER A 245 -10.36 -9.01 5.48
CA SER A 245 -11.21 -10.07 4.91
C SER A 245 -12.71 -9.94 5.21
N SER A 246 -13.12 -9.13 6.18
CA SER A 246 -14.53 -8.87 6.52
C SER A 246 -15.13 -7.72 5.71
N ASN A 247 -14.47 -7.28 4.63
CA ASN A 247 -14.99 -6.24 3.77
C ASN A 247 -16.15 -6.79 2.92
N PRO A 248 -17.41 -6.31 3.08
CA PRO A 248 -18.57 -6.83 2.35
C PRO A 248 -18.49 -6.62 0.82
N PHE A 249 -17.50 -5.86 0.33
CA PHE A 249 -17.25 -5.63 -1.09
C PHE A 249 -16.13 -6.50 -1.69
N VAL A 250 -15.34 -7.18 -0.86
CA VAL A 250 -14.35 -8.16 -1.32
C VAL A 250 -14.94 -9.54 -1.02
N ALA A 251 -15.69 -10.05 -2.00
CA ALA A 251 -16.25 -11.39 -1.95
C ALA A 251 -15.13 -12.43 -2.15
N ASP A 252 -14.29 -12.62 -1.13
CA ASP A 252 -13.59 -13.90 -0.98
C ASP A 252 -14.60 -14.86 -0.37
N GLY A 253 -14.81 -16.01 -1.04
CA GLY A 253 -15.90 -16.98 -0.83
C GLY A 253 -15.86 -17.73 0.50
N ASN A 254 -15.49 -17.07 1.60
CA ASN A 254 -15.51 -17.60 2.94
C ASN A 254 -16.91 -17.33 3.50
N SER A 255 -17.68 -18.39 3.69
CA SER A 255 -19.05 -18.39 4.23
C SER A 255 -19.09 -18.09 5.74
N GLU A 256 -18.33 -17.11 6.20
CA GLU A 256 -18.47 -16.50 7.53
C GLU A 256 -19.57 -15.42 7.44
N PRO A 257 -20.46 -15.32 8.43
CA PRO A 257 -21.64 -14.49 8.33
C PRO A 257 -21.26 -13.03 8.13
N SER A 258 -21.78 -12.44 7.05
CA SER A 258 -21.70 -11.01 6.75
C SER A 258 -21.92 -10.19 8.02
N LEU A 259 -20.98 -9.28 8.28
CA LEU A 259 -20.90 -8.38 9.43
C LEU A 259 -22.26 -8.19 10.14
N GLN A 260 -22.51 -8.96 11.20
CA GLN A 260 -23.69 -8.71 12.01
C GLN A 260 -23.53 -7.34 12.68
N PRO A 261 -24.55 -6.48 12.64
CA PRO A 261 -24.45 -5.17 13.26
C PRO A 261 -24.23 -5.38 14.77
N VAL A 262 -23.06 -4.94 15.26
CA VAL A 262 -22.58 -5.20 16.62
C VAL A 262 -23.56 -4.69 17.68
N LEU A 263 -24.19 -3.53 17.42
CA LEU A 263 -25.13 -2.93 18.38
C LEU A 263 -26.41 -3.76 18.57
N PRO A 264 -27.15 -4.17 17.52
CA PRO A 264 -28.25 -5.14 17.66
C PRO A 264 -27.84 -6.48 18.29
N ALA A 265 -26.66 -7.00 17.97
CA ALA A 265 -26.16 -8.23 18.59
C ALA A 265 -25.92 -8.04 20.10
N MET A 266 -25.32 -6.92 20.50
CA MET A 266 -25.16 -6.55 21.90
C MET A 266 -26.50 -6.31 22.60
N ASP A 267 -27.47 -5.67 21.96
CA ASP A 267 -28.80 -5.45 22.54
C ASP A 267 -29.55 -6.77 22.73
N HIS A 268 -29.44 -7.69 21.77
CA HIS A 268 -29.99 -9.03 21.89
C HIS A 268 -29.31 -9.84 23.01
N LEU A 269 -27.97 -9.79 23.11
CA LEU A 269 -27.25 -10.39 24.24
C LEU A 269 -27.62 -9.74 25.58
N THR A 270 -27.81 -8.43 25.61
CA THR A 270 -28.24 -7.68 26.80
C THR A 270 -29.66 -8.08 27.21
N SER A 271 -30.57 -8.26 26.26
CA SER A 271 -31.93 -8.77 26.53
C SER A 271 -31.91 -10.21 27.04
N ARG A 272 -31.02 -11.06 26.51
CA ARG A 272 -30.81 -12.44 26.98
C ARG A 272 -30.20 -12.46 28.38
N LEU A 273 -29.23 -11.60 28.66
CA LEU A 273 -28.64 -11.46 29.99
C LEU A 273 -29.62 -10.84 30.99
N SER A 274 -30.45 -9.89 30.58
CA SER A 274 -31.51 -9.29 31.40
C SER A 274 -32.59 -10.31 31.75
N THR A 275 -33.00 -11.15 30.80
CA THR A 275 -33.94 -12.25 31.08
C THR A 275 -33.30 -13.30 32.00
N LEU A 276 -32.05 -13.69 31.78
CA LEU A 276 -31.32 -14.57 32.71
C LEU A 276 -31.17 -13.95 34.10
N THR A 277 -30.87 -12.67 34.21
CA THR A 277 -30.72 -11.96 35.50
C THR A 277 -32.06 -11.85 36.22
N THR A 278 -33.13 -11.54 35.49
CA THR A 278 -34.50 -11.51 36.03
C THR A 278 -34.96 -12.90 36.49
N LEU A 279 -34.54 -13.96 35.78
CA LEU A 279 -34.82 -15.35 36.14
C LEU A 279 -33.97 -15.87 37.31
N LEU A 280 -32.72 -15.42 37.45
CA LEU A 280 -31.84 -15.80 38.57
C LEU A 280 -32.12 -15.00 39.86
N VAL A 281 -32.49 -13.72 39.76
CA VAL A 281 -32.69 -12.84 40.92
C VAL A 281 -34.16 -12.84 41.39
N GLY A 282 -35.12 -13.11 40.50
CA GLY A 282 -36.55 -13.11 40.83
C GLY A 282 -37.09 -11.75 41.30
N PRO A 283 -38.41 -11.53 41.30
CA PRO A 283 -38.98 -10.35 41.94
C PRO A 283 -38.82 -10.52 43.45
N ALA A 284 -38.00 -9.68 44.09
CA ALA A 284 -37.88 -9.68 45.53
C ALA A 284 -39.25 -9.51 46.20
N PRO A 285 -39.71 -10.43 47.07
CA PRO A 285 -40.58 -10.05 48.16
C PRO A 285 -39.71 -9.45 49.26
N ALA A 286 -40.12 -8.28 49.77
CA ALA A 286 -39.50 -7.70 50.93
C ALA A 286 -39.48 -8.69 52.13
N SER A 287 -38.34 -8.72 52.83
CA SER A 287 -38.19 -9.10 54.24
C SER A 287 -38.26 -10.60 54.61
N ALA A 288 -37.10 -11.21 54.89
CA ALA A 288 -36.82 -11.94 56.14
C ALA A 288 -35.33 -12.37 56.23
N VAL A 289 -34.63 -11.78 57.21
CA VAL A 289 -33.44 -12.23 57.99
C VAL A 289 -32.56 -13.39 57.47
N PRO A 290 -31.22 -13.26 57.43
CA PRO A 290 -30.32 -14.36 57.11
C PRO A 290 -30.08 -15.25 58.34
N THR A 291 -30.30 -16.56 58.21
CA THR A 291 -29.72 -17.55 59.13
C THR A 291 -28.71 -18.37 58.36
N MET A 292 -27.50 -18.46 58.92
CA MET A 292 -26.33 -19.11 58.36
C MET A 292 -26.56 -20.61 58.11
N GLY A 293 -26.15 -21.09 56.94
CA GLY A 293 -26.10 -22.51 56.61
C GLY A 293 -25.50 -22.72 55.23
N SER A 294 -24.29 -23.28 55.20
CA SER A 294 -23.56 -23.66 53.98
C SER A 294 -24.26 -24.83 53.27
N ALA A 295 -24.66 -24.64 52.01
CA ALA A 295 -25.06 -25.70 51.08
C ALA A 295 -24.85 -25.25 49.61
N PRO A 296 -24.53 -26.15 48.67
CA PRO A 296 -24.04 -25.81 47.33
C PRO A 296 -25.15 -25.29 46.39
N PRO A 297 -24.80 -24.53 45.34
CA PRO A 297 -25.78 -23.89 44.45
C PRO A 297 -26.52 -24.94 43.61
N SER A 298 -27.83 -25.07 43.84
CA SER A 298 -28.70 -25.99 43.11
C SER A 298 -29.18 -25.35 41.80
N THR A 299 -28.72 -25.88 40.67
CA THR A 299 -28.94 -25.43 39.29
C THR A 299 -30.24 -25.94 38.62
N ILE A 300 -31.33 -26.19 39.36
CA ILE A 300 -32.50 -26.93 38.81
C ILE A 300 -33.80 -26.08 38.69
N VAL A 301 -33.81 -24.79 39.05
CA VAL A 301 -35.08 -24.02 39.16
C VAL A 301 -35.52 -23.26 37.88
N SER A 302 -34.84 -23.42 36.73
CA SER A 302 -35.14 -22.61 35.53
C SER A 302 -36.24 -23.15 34.60
N THR A 303 -36.62 -24.43 34.68
CA THR A 303 -37.58 -25.05 33.75
C THR A 303 -39.06 -24.70 33.99
N PRO A 304 -39.60 -24.61 35.23
CA PRO A 304 -41.06 -24.50 35.41
C PRO A 304 -41.58 -23.10 35.05
N ASN A 305 -40.77 -22.05 35.22
CA ASN A 305 -41.16 -20.68 34.90
C ASN A 305 -41.16 -20.42 33.39
N LEU A 306 -40.23 -21.05 32.66
CA LEU A 306 -40.19 -20.99 31.19
C LEU A 306 -41.38 -21.76 30.59
N GLU A 307 -41.72 -22.91 31.17
CA GLU A 307 -42.91 -23.67 30.79
C GLU A 307 -44.21 -22.89 31.11
N ALA A 308 -44.31 -22.26 32.27
CA ALA A 308 -45.47 -21.43 32.64
C ALA A 308 -45.62 -20.18 31.74
N LEU A 309 -44.52 -19.52 31.37
CA LEU A 309 -44.55 -18.41 30.41
C LEU A 309 -44.86 -18.89 29.00
N SER A 310 -44.30 -20.00 28.54
CA SER A 310 -44.60 -20.55 27.22
C SER A 310 -46.07 -20.98 27.08
N THR A 311 -46.66 -21.54 28.14
CA THR A 311 -48.08 -21.90 28.16
C THR A 311 -48.98 -20.66 28.19
N ARG A 312 -48.60 -19.62 28.94
CA ARG A 312 -49.32 -18.34 28.92
C ARG A 312 -49.20 -17.63 27.57
N VAL A 313 -48.01 -17.63 26.95
CA VAL A 313 -47.80 -17.08 25.60
C VAL A 313 -48.66 -17.85 24.61
N ARG A 314 -48.61 -19.19 24.58
CA ARG A 314 -49.46 -20.03 23.72
C ARG A 314 -50.95 -19.71 23.91
N LYS A 315 -51.41 -19.55 25.16
CA LYS A 315 -52.80 -19.16 25.44
C LYS A 315 -53.14 -17.78 24.88
N LEU A 316 -52.25 -16.80 25.04
CA LEU A 316 -52.46 -15.46 24.47
C LEU A 316 -52.43 -15.49 22.93
N THR A 317 -51.61 -16.34 22.31
CA THR A 317 -51.62 -16.52 20.86
C THR A 317 -52.94 -17.14 20.40
N THR A 318 -53.43 -18.18 21.07
CA THR A 318 -54.73 -18.77 20.74
C THR A 318 -55.88 -17.79 20.94
N ASP A 319 -55.85 -17.01 22.02
CA ASP A 319 -56.88 -16.00 22.29
C ASP A 319 -56.85 -14.87 21.23
N ALA A 320 -55.65 -14.48 20.77
CA ALA A 320 -55.48 -13.51 19.69
C ALA A 320 -55.94 -14.06 18.33
N GLU A 321 -55.68 -15.32 18.03
CA GLU A 321 -56.16 -16.01 16.82
C GLU A 321 -57.68 -16.15 16.82
N VAL A 322 -58.28 -16.49 17.96
CA VAL A 322 -59.74 -16.52 18.13
C VAL A 322 -60.31 -15.14 17.87
N LEU A 323 -59.71 -14.08 18.42
CA LEU A 323 -60.15 -12.70 18.22
C LEU A 323 -59.99 -12.25 16.76
N ALA A 324 -58.88 -12.61 16.09
CA ALA A 324 -58.66 -12.36 14.67
C ALA A 324 -59.69 -13.09 13.80
N SER A 325 -59.98 -14.36 14.08
CA SER A 325 -61.01 -15.13 13.37
C SER A 325 -62.41 -14.56 13.61
N ALA A 326 -62.71 -14.07 14.82
CA ALA A 326 -63.96 -13.41 15.15
C ALA A 326 -64.09 -12.08 14.40
N ARG A 327 -63.03 -11.28 14.31
CA ARG A 327 -62.99 -10.05 13.50
C ARG A 327 -63.18 -10.34 12.01
N LYS A 328 -62.53 -11.37 11.47
CA LYS A 328 -62.72 -11.79 10.07
C LYS A 328 -64.17 -12.22 9.80
N ARG A 329 -64.76 -13.07 10.66
CA ARG A 329 -66.17 -13.47 10.55
C ARG A 329 -67.11 -12.27 10.66
N ALA A 330 -66.82 -11.29 11.53
CA ALA A 330 -67.62 -10.08 11.66
C ALA A 330 -67.54 -9.20 10.39
N LEU A 331 -66.36 -9.08 9.78
CA LEU A 331 -66.17 -8.36 8.52
C LEU A 331 -66.84 -9.09 7.35
N ASP A 332 -66.74 -10.41 7.28
CA ASP A 332 -67.39 -11.21 6.24
C ASP A 332 -68.92 -11.17 6.38
N ALA A 333 -69.45 -11.18 7.62
CA ALA A 333 -70.87 -10.99 7.89
C ALA A 333 -71.34 -9.57 7.53
N ALA A 334 -70.52 -8.54 7.79
CA ALA A 334 -70.81 -7.17 7.36
C ALA A 334 -70.82 -7.04 5.83
N LYS A 335 -69.86 -7.67 5.14
CA LYS A 335 -69.82 -7.74 3.67
C LYS A 335 -71.03 -8.49 3.11
N ALA A 336 -71.40 -9.63 3.69
CA ALA A 336 -72.59 -10.40 3.29
C ALA A 336 -73.89 -9.63 3.51
N ALA A 337 -74.02 -8.89 4.61
CA ALA A 337 -75.16 -8.01 4.87
C ALA A 337 -75.23 -6.83 3.88
N GLN A 338 -74.09 -6.31 3.42
CA GLN A 338 -74.04 -5.32 2.35
C GLN A 338 -74.42 -5.93 1.00
N THR A 339 -73.99 -7.16 0.68
CA THR A 339 -74.39 -7.84 -0.56
C THR A 339 -75.88 -8.20 -0.57
N ALA A 340 -76.44 -8.59 0.58
CA ALA A 340 -77.87 -8.86 0.72
C ALA A 340 -78.76 -7.61 0.53
N LYS A 341 -78.23 -6.41 0.81
CA LYS A 341 -78.91 -5.14 0.51
C LYS A 341 -78.87 -4.77 -0.98
N VAL A 342 -78.01 -5.41 -1.77
CA VAL A 342 -77.82 -5.17 -3.21
C VAL A 342 -78.54 -6.24 -4.07
N ALA A 343 -79.10 -7.29 -3.48
CA ALA A 343 -79.95 -8.25 -4.19
C ALA A 343 -81.35 -7.64 -4.46
N PRO A 344 -81.85 -7.68 -5.70
CA PRO A 344 -83.13 -7.06 -6.05
C PRO A 344 -84.28 -7.87 -5.47
N ALA A 345 -85.20 -7.20 -4.77
CA ALA A 345 -86.52 -7.73 -4.47
C ALA A 345 -87.27 -8.06 -5.78
N PRO A 346 -88.06 -9.14 -5.85
CA PRO A 346 -88.75 -9.52 -7.07
C PRO A 346 -89.85 -8.49 -7.42
N VAL A 347 -89.97 -8.26 -8.72
CA VAL A 347 -90.67 -7.20 -9.45
C VAL A 347 -92.20 -7.27 -9.34
N GLU A 348 -92.84 -6.10 -9.22
CA GLU A 348 -94.17 -5.78 -9.78
C GLU A 348 -93.97 -4.66 -10.84
N PRO A 349 -94.57 -4.74 -12.05
CA PRO A 349 -94.17 -3.89 -13.17
C PRO A 349 -95.10 -2.69 -13.36
N SER A 350 -94.56 -1.46 -13.39
CA SER A 350 -95.14 -0.32 -14.12
C SER A 350 -94.13 0.84 -14.21
N ASP A 351 -93.50 0.90 -15.38
CA ASP A 351 -93.14 2.03 -16.26
C ASP A 351 -92.87 3.45 -15.70
N MET A 352 -91.89 4.11 -16.33
CA MET A 352 -91.53 5.55 -16.40
C MET A 352 -90.11 5.94 -15.93
N SER A 353 -89.21 6.03 -16.92
CA SER A 353 -88.21 7.10 -17.12
C SER A 353 -87.27 7.53 -15.99
N VAL A 354 -86.00 7.14 -16.05
CA VAL A 354 -84.84 8.03 -16.35
C VAL A 354 -83.54 7.23 -16.49
N SER A 355 -82.75 7.57 -17.51
CA SER A 355 -81.34 7.20 -17.61
C SER A 355 -80.57 7.51 -16.34
N SER A 356 -79.96 6.50 -15.73
CA SER A 356 -78.76 6.61 -14.89
C SER A 356 -78.12 5.24 -14.83
N SER A 357 -76.92 5.16 -15.39
CA SER A 357 -75.97 4.07 -15.24
C SER A 357 -75.91 3.56 -13.79
N SER A 358 -76.60 2.47 -13.46
CA SER A 358 -76.35 1.72 -12.24
C SER A 358 -75.15 0.79 -12.48
N THR A 359 -73.98 1.42 -12.59
CA THR A 359 -72.75 0.76 -12.16
C THR A 359 -72.98 0.36 -10.73
N THR A 360 -72.91 -0.94 -10.48
CA THR A 360 -72.70 -1.55 -9.17
C THR A 360 -71.74 -0.70 -8.33
N GLU A 361 -72.31 0.09 -7.42
CA GLU A 361 -71.57 0.84 -6.40
C GLU A 361 -70.96 -0.16 -5.41
N VAL A 362 -69.85 -0.77 -5.83
CA VAL A 362 -68.79 -1.07 -4.89
C VAL A 362 -68.33 0.29 -4.39
N ASP A 363 -68.74 0.64 -3.18
CA ASP A 363 -68.46 1.90 -2.49
C ASP A 363 -67.09 2.46 -2.97
N PRO A 364 -67.07 3.53 -3.80
CA PRO A 364 -65.85 3.98 -4.45
C PRO A 364 -64.80 4.40 -3.41
N VAL A 365 -65.25 4.71 -2.20
CA VAL A 365 -64.42 5.04 -1.05
C VAL A 365 -63.75 3.80 -0.45
N ALA A 366 -64.35 2.61 -0.54
CA ALA A 366 -63.75 1.35 -0.07
C ALA A 366 -62.68 0.86 -1.06
N ASN A 367 -62.96 0.85 -2.36
CA ASN A 367 -61.95 0.49 -3.38
C ASN A 367 -60.77 1.46 -3.39
N GLN A 368 -61.01 2.76 -3.25
CA GLN A 368 -59.93 3.75 -3.13
C GLN A 368 -59.09 3.53 -1.87
N ARG A 369 -59.69 3.11 -0.75
CA ARG A 369 -58.95 2.78 0.48
C ARG A 369 -58.15 1.50 0.34
N ASP A 370 -58.66 0.48 -0.35
CA ASP A 370 -57.94 -0.76 -0.61
C ASP A 370 -56.78 -0.54 -1.60
N GLU A 371 -56.98 0.28 -2.63
CA GLU A 371 -55.91 0.74 -3.52
C GLU A 371 -54.87 1.60 -2.80
N GLN A 372 -55.29 2.47 -1.88
CA GLN A 372 -54.37 3.26 -1.04
C GLN A 372 -53.62 2.35 -0.08
N ALA A 373 -54.26 1.35 0.53
CA ALA A 373 -53.63 0.40 1.44
C ALA A 373 -52.58 -0.45 0.71
N THR A 374 -52.88 -0.93 -0.51
CA THR A 374 -51.92 -1.67 -1.34
C THR A 374 -50.75 -0.79 -1.79
N LYS A 375 -51.00 0.47 -2.18
CA LYS A 375 -49.93 1.46 -2.48
C LYS A 375 -49.07 1.75 -1.25
N ILE A 376 -49.68 1.93 -0.08
CA ILE A 376 -48.98 2.14 1.19
C ILE A 376 -48.15 0.91 1.55
N GLN A 377 -48.70 -0.29 1.41
CA GLN A 377 -47.97 -1.54 1.66
C GLN A 377 -46.79 -1.72 0.69
N ALA A 378 -46.96 -1.33 -0.58
CA ALA A 378 -45.86 -1.28 -1.54
C ALA A 378 -44.78 -0.26 -1.12
N LEU A 379 -45.16 0.92 -0.64
CA LEU A 379 -44.22 1.91 -0.10
C LEU A 379 -43.49 1.42 1.15
N TYR A 380 -44.20 0.76 2.07
CA TYR A 380 -43.59 0.12 3.24
C TYR A 380 -42.66 -1.03 2.85
N ALA A 381 -42.91 -1.74 1.75
CA ALA A 381 -41.98 -2.74 1.22
C ALA A 381 -40.71 -2.09 0.62
N THR A 382 -40.80 -0.88 0.06
CA THR A 382 -39.63 -0.12 -0.43
C THR A 382 -38.91 0.67 0.68
N LEU A 383 -39.51 0.83 1.85
CA LEU A 383 -38.93 1.61 2.93
C LEU A 383 -37.64 0.99 3.51
N PRO A 384 -37.54 -0.34 3.73
CA PRO A 384 -36.28 -0.98 4.17
C PRO A 384 -35.11 -0.77 3.21
N THR A 385 -35.36 -0.75 1.89
CA THR A 385 -34.30 -0.52 0.90
C THR A 385 -33.84 0.94 0.94
N ILE A 386 -34.76 1.90 1.10
CA ILE A 386 -34.39 3.32 1.26
C ILE A 386 -33.68 3.55 2.61
N GLN A 387 -34.15 2.91 3.68
CA GLN A 387 -33.59 3.06 5.03
C GLN A 387 -32.17 2.50 5.15
N SER A 388 -31.85 1.44 4.40
CA SER A 388 -30.49 0.90 4.31
C SER A 388 -29.57 1.75 3.41
N LEU A 389 -30.10 2.39 2.36
CA LEU A 389 -29.32 3.28 1.48
C LEU A 389 -29.10 4.68 2.07
N HIS A 390 -29.99 5.16 2.93
CA HIS A 390 -29.91 6.48 3.56
C HIS A 390 -28.59 6.77 4.30
N PRO A 391 -28.08 5.87 5.18
CA PRO A 391 -26.81 6.12 5.89
C PRO A 391 -25.58 6.10 4.96
N LEU A 392 -25.69 5.49 3.77
CA LEU A 392 -24.58 5.44 2.80
C LEU A 392 -24.48 6.74 1.98
N LEU A 393 -25.58 7.48 1.81
CA LEU A 393 -25.63 8.67 0.96
C LEU A 393 -24.64 9.77 1.41
N PRO A 394 -24.53 10.13 2.70
CA PRO A 394 -23.52 11.10 3.15
C PRO A 394 -22.09 10.68 2.83
N SER A 395 -21.75 9.40 3.08
CA SER A 395 -20.40 8.88 2.79
C SER A 395 -20.07 8.89 1.29
N VAL A 396 -21.05 8.56 0.45
CA VAL A 396 -20.89 8.62 -1.01
C VAL A 396 -20.74 10.06 -1.47
N LEU A 397 -21.48 11.02 -0.90
CA LEU A 397 -21.32 12.44 -1.21
C LEU A 397 -19.95 12.98 -0.78
N GLU A 398 -19.44 12.57 0.37
CA GLU A 398 -18.09 12.93 0.83
C GLU A 398 -17.01 12.35 -0.10
N ARG A 399 -17.15 11.07 -0.49
CA ARG A 399 -16.26 10.44 -1.47
C ARG A 399 -16.35 11.10 -2.84
N LEU A 400 -17.55 11.46 -3.31
CA LEU A 400 -17.71 12.20 -4.56
C LEU A 400 -17.12 13.60 -4.48
N ARG A 401 -17.14 14.25 -3.30
CA ARG A 401 -16.52 15.56 -3.11
C ARG A 401 -14.99 15.48 -3.15
N SER A 402 -14.38 14.47 -2.53
CA SER A 402 -12.93 14.25 -2.64
C SER A 402 -12.53 13.84 -4.07
N LEU A 403 -13.32 12.96 -4.69
CA LEU A 403 -13.11 12.48 -6.05
C LEU A 403 -13.36 13.56 -7.11
N ARG A 404 -14.22 14.56 -6.84
CA ARG A 404 -14.39 15.74 -7.71
C ARG A 404 -13.09 16.50 -7.91
N ALA A 405 -12.27 16.65 -6.87
CA ALA A 405 -10.98 17.34 -6.98
C ALA A 405 -10.03 16.56 -7.91
N ILE A 406 -10.00 15.24 -7.77
CA ILE A 406 -9.21 14.35 -8.63
C ILE A 406 -9.73 14.41 -10.07
N HIS A 407 -11.05 14.29 -10.29
CA HIS A 407 -11.64 14.35 -11.63
C HIS A 407 -11.40 15.71 -12.31
N ALA A 408 -11.52 16.80 -11.58
CA ALA A 408 -11.20 18.13 -12.10
C ALA A 408 -9.71 18.25 -12.47
N GLY A 409 -8.82 17.72 -11.62
CA GLY A 409 -7.39 17.64 -11.91
C GLY A 409 -7.08 16.78 -13.14
N SER A 410 -7.72 15.61 -13.28
CA SER A 410 -7.58 14.73 -14.44
C SER A 410 -8.08 15.39 -15.73
N ALA A 411 -9.21 16.11 -15.67
CA ALA A 411 -9.73 16.85 -16.82
C ALA A 411 -8.77 17.97 -17.25
N GLN A 412 -8.24 18.74 -16.28
CA GLN A 412 -7.24 19.78 -16.56
C GLN A 412 -5.93 19.19 -17.09
N ALA A 413 -5.50 18.04 -16.57
CA ALA A 413 -4.32 17.35 -17.05
C ALA A 413 -4.49 16.88 -18.51
N ALA A 414 -5.65 16.31 -18.85
CA ALA A 414 -5.98 15.93 -20.22
C ALA A 414 -5.95 17.15 -21.16
N GLU A 415 -6.59 18.26 -20.78
CA GLU A 415 -6.57 19.50 -21.56
C GLU A 415 -5.14 20.05 -21.74
N SER A 416 -4.32 20.03 -20.68
CA SER A 416 -2.92 20.48 -20.77
C SER A 416 -2.06 19.58 -21.66
N LEU A 417 -2.37 18.28 -21.72
CA LEU A 417 -1.69 17.32 -22.57
C LEU A 417 -2.09 17.51 -24.03
N ASP A 418 -3.38 17.73 -24.31
CA ASP A 418 -3.87 18.07 -25.65
C ASP A 418 -3.23 19.38 -26.15
N GLU A 419 -3.10 20.38 -25.27
CA GLU A 419 -2.44 21.64 -25.61
C GLU A 419 -0.93 21.46 -25.88
N LEU A 420 -0.27 20.59 -25.12
CA LEU A 420 1.14 20.25 -25.32
C LEU A 420 1.34 19.46 -26.62
N GLU A 421 0.46 18.52 -26.95
CA GLU A 421 0.46 17.80 -28.22
C GLU A 421 0.30 18.77 -29.39
N ARG A 422 -0.64 19.71 -29.28
CA ARG A 422 -0.84 20.78 -30.28
C ARG A 422 0.43 21.61 -30.48
N ARG A 423 1.08 22.06 -29.38
CA ARG A 423 2.35 22.81 -29.43
C ARG A 423 3.49 21.99 -30.03
N GLN A 424 3.58 20.69 -29.70
CA GLN A 424 4.58 19.80 -30.31
C GLN A 424 4.34 19.63 -31.81
N GLY A 425 3.08 19.54 -32.23
CA GLY A 425 2.71 19.52 -33.65
C GLY A 425 3.12 20.80 -34.38
N GLU A 426 2.93 21.97 -33.78
CA GLU A 426 3.38 23.26 -34.32
C GLU A 426 4.90 23.34 -34.40
N MET A 427 5.61 22.99 -33.31
CA MET A 427 7.06 23.01 -33.27
C MET A 427 7.68 22.06 -34.32
N LYS A 428 7.08 20.89 -34.55
CA LYS A 428 7.51 19.98 -35.63
C LYS A 428 7.39 20.65 -37.00
N LYS A 429 6.26 21.30 -37.28
CA LYS A 429 6.05 22.05 -38.54
C LYS A 429 7.03 23.21 -38.68
N GLU A 430 7.28 23.95 -37.60
CA GLU A 430 8.28 25.02 -37.60
C GLU A 430 9.67 24.46 -37.90
N ILE A 431 10.09 23.37 -37.24
CA ILE A 431 11.39 22.73 -37.50
C ILE A 431 11.51 22.29 -38.96
N GLU A 432 10.44 21.76 -39.56
CA GLU A 432 10.41 21.42 -40.99
C GLU A 432 10.60 22.67 -41.86
N GLN A 433 9.95 23.79 -41.53
CA GLN A 433 10.15 25.07 -42.23
C GLN A 433 11.57 25.61 -42.06
N TRP A 434 12.17 25.51 -40.86
CA TRP A 434 13.56 25.89 -40.61
C TRP A 434 14.54 25.03 -41.40
N ARG A 435 14.29 23.72 -41.52
CA ARG A 435 15.12 22.81 -42.34
C ARG A 435 15.05 23.16 -43.81
N GLU A 436 13.86 23.44 -44.33
CA GLU A 436 13.71 23.86 -45.73
C GLU A 436 14.34 25.23 -45.96
N GLY A 437 14.16 26.17 -45.02
CA GLY A 437 14.83 27.47 -45.01
C GLY A 437 16.34 27.35 -45.05
N LEU A 438 16.92 26.47 -44.22
CA LEU A 438 18.34 26.21 -44.18
C LEU A 438 18.84 25.58 -45.49
N ARG A 439 18.09 24.64 -46.06
CA ARG A 439 18.41 24.02 -47.36
C ARG A 439 18.46 25.06 -48.48
N MET A 440 17.48 25.97 -48.52
CA MET A 440 17.47 27.07 -49.48
C MET A 440 18.65 28.04 -49.28
N VAL A 441 19.03 28.33 -48.03
CA VAL A 441 20.19 29.18 -47.72
C VAL A 441 21.50 28.48 -48.11
N GLU A 442 21.64 27.20 -47.84
CA GLU A 442 22.80 26.39 -48.22
C GLU A 442 22.97 26.35 -49.75
N GLU A 443 21.87 26.14 -50.48
CA GLU A 443 21.87 26.16 -51.94
C GLU A 443 22.27 27.54 -52.48
N ARG A 444 21.70 28.62 -51.94
CA ARG A 444 22.07 30.00 -52.31
C ARG A 444 23.52 30.34 -51.94
N MET A 445 24.01 29.86 -50.81
CA MET A 445 25.40 30.02 -50.41
C MET A 445 26.33 29.27 -51.37
N GLY A 446 25.99 28.05 -51.78
CA GLY A 446 26.75 27.30 -52.77
C GLY A 446 26.79 27.99 -54.15
N GLN A 447 25.66 28.54 -54.60
CA GLN A 447 25.58 29.36 -55.81
C GLN A 447 26.40 30.66 -55.66
N GLY A 448 26.33 31.30 -54.49
CA GLY A 448 27.12 32.48 -54.13
C GLY A 448 28.63 32.19 -54.12
N GLU A 449 29.04 31.05 -53.56
CA GLU A 449 30.44 30.61 -53.55
C GLU A 449 30.93 30.30 -54.97
N ALA A 450 30.13 29.61 -55.79
CA ALA A 450 30.48 29.32 -57.18
C ALA A 450 30.63 30.59 -58.02
N SER A 451 29.69 31.53 -57.89
CA SER A 451 29.79 32.84 -58.56
C SER A 451 30.97 33.67 -58.04
N MET A 452 31.27 33.61 -56.74
CA MET A 452 32.44 34.28 -56.16
C MET A 452 33.75 33.66 -56.64
N LYS A 453 33.84 32.32 -56.74
CA LYS A 453 35.00 31.62 -57.33
C LYS A 453 35.18 32.03 -58.78
N SER A 454 34.11 32.02 -59.58
CA SER A 454 34.15 32.48 -60.97
C SER A 454 34.58 33.94 -61.09
N ASN A 455 34.09 34.83 -60.22
CA ASN A 455 34.52 36.23 -60.18
C ASN A 455 35.98 36.37 -59.77
N ILE A 456 36.46 35.61 -58.78
CA ILE A 456 37.87 35.59 -58.38
C ILE A 456 38.75 35.12 -59.54
N GLU A 457 38.36 34.04 -60.23
CA GLU A 457 39.06 33.54 -61.41
C GLU A 457 39.12 34.55 -62.56
N LEU A 458 38.10 35.41 -62.70
CA LEU A 458 38.09 36.49 -63.70
C LEU A 458 38.93 37.70 -63.26
N VAL A 459 38.90 38.06 -61.98
CA VAL A 459 39.61 39.22 -61.44
C VAL A 459 41.09 38.94 -61.20
N GLU A 460 41.46 37.71 -60.85
CA GLU A 460 42.83 37.30 -60.54
C GLU A 460 43.80 37.54 -61.72
N PRO A 461 43.48 37.21 -62.99
CA PRO A 461 44.30 37.58 -64.14
C PRO A 461 44.44 39.10 -64.31
N TRP A 462 43.38 39.86 -64.05
CA TRP A 462 43.42 41.32 -64.16
C TRP A 462 44.33 41.93 -63.08
N VAL A 463 44.23 41.46 -61.84
CA VAL A 463 45.11 41.88 -60.74
C VAL A 463 46.56 41.50 -61.05
N ARG A 464 46.81 40.28 -61.53
CA ARG A 464 48.16 39.86 -61.94
C ARG A 464 48.73 40.69 -63.10
N ASP A 465 47.91 41.11 -64.07
CA ASP A 465 48.39 42.01 -65.13
C ASP A 465 48.72 43.40 -64.56
N LEU A 466 47.93 43.87 -63.60
CA LEU A 466 48.15 45.13 -62.89
C LEU A 466 49.44 45.09 -62.04
N GLU A 467 49.68 44.00 -61.30
CA GLU A 467 50.92 43.74 -60.58
C GLU A 467 52.12 43.71 -61.53
N LYS A 468 52.05 42.96 -62.63
CA LYS A 468 53.12 42.94 -63.64
C LYS A 468 53.38 44.31 -64.28
N ARG A 469 52.36 45.16 -64.41
CA ARG A 469 52.54 46.54 -64.89
C ARG A 469 53.21 47.40 -63.81
N LEU A 470 52.84 47.22 -62.54
CA LEU A 470 53.45 47.90 -61.41
C LEU A 470 54.93 47.53 -61.26
N ASP A 471 55.27 46.25 -61.27
CA ASP A 471 56.64 45.75 -61.22
C ASP A 471 57.50 46.30 -62.36
N ARG A 472 56.92 46.44 -63.57
CA ARG A 472 57.60 47.06 -64.72
C ARG A 472 57.87 48.54 -64.50
N MET A 473 57.01 49.26 -63.78
CA MET A 473 57.26 50.65 -63.41
C MET A 473 58.29 50.75 -62.29
N GLU A 474 58.23 49.86 -61.30
CA GLU A 474 59.16 49.85 -60.17
C GLU A 474 60.58 49.45 -60.60
N GLY A 475 60.72 48.45 -61.46
CA GLY A 475 62.00 48.04 -62.04
C GLY A 475 62.59 49.01 -63.08
N SER A 476 61.80 49.96 -63.59
CA SER A 476 62.28 51.04 -64.45
C SER A 476 62.74 52.28 -63.67
N GLY A 477 62.54 52.30 -62.35
CA GLY A 477 62.90 53.42 -61.46
C GLY A 477 64.23 53.25 -60.70
N ALA A 478 65.02 52.23 -61.01
CA ALA A 478 66.34 51.97 -60.44
C ALA A 478 67.47 52.22 -61.45
#